data_AF-A0A3M1BFR6-F1
#
_entry.id   AF-A0A3M1BFR6-F1
#
_cell.length_a   1.000
_cell.length_b   1.000
_cell.length_c   1.000
_cell.angle_alpha   90.00
_cell.angle_beta   90.00
_cell.angle_gamma   90.00
#
_symmetry.space_group_name_H-M   'P 1'
#
loop_
_entity.id
_entity.type
_entity.pdbx_description
1 polymer ?
#
loop_
_entity_poly.entity_id
_entity_poly.type
_entity_poly.pdbx_seq_one_letter_code
_entity_poly.pdbx_strand_id
1 'polypeptide(L)'
;MNTDAILQKFRSHLMGFKASARNTALSYASAARQYLTFYQERIDDQNTRLSISAQNIQQYVAYCREQGKKESTIETQIHGILAFWDFLHQQGLTPNEPVPFTKLNIRVKPKLNPVPPLSKEEERPIMQEVYDELNTMW
;
A
#
# COMPACT_ATOMS: atom_id res chain seq x y z
N MET A 1 3.36 11.98 -20.55
CA MET A 1 2.63 10.70 -20.37
C MET A 1 1.39 10.95 -19.49
N ASN A 2 0.21 10.42 -19.82
CA ASN A 2 -1.01 10.65 -19.01
C ASN A 2 -1.07 9.67 -17.82
N THR A 3 -0.68 10.14 -16.64
CA THR A 3 -0.61 9.34 -15.40
C THR A 3 -1.99 8.88 -14.91
N ASP A 4 -3.04 9.68 -15.11
CA ASP A 4 -4.40 9.30 -14.72
C ASP A 4 -4.94 8.12 -15.53
N ALA A 5 -4.70 8.13 -16.84
CA ALA A 5 -5.07 7.02 -17.71
C ALA A 5 -4.34 5.72 -17.31
N ILE A 6 -3.06 5.82 -16.92
CA ILE A 6 -2.26 4.69 -16.45
C ILE A 6 -2.81 4.15 -15.11
N LEU A 7 -3.15 5.03 -14.17
CA LEU A 7 -3.73 4.65 -12.88
C LEU A 7 -5.10 3.99 -13.04
N GLN A 8 -5.93 4.44 -13.98
CA GLN A 8 -7.21 3.78 -14.29
C GLN A 8 -6.98 2.36 -14.83
N LYS A 9 -6.05 2.19 -15.77
CA LYS A 9 -5.69 0.86 -16.29
C LYS A 9 -5.13 -0.05 -15.19
N PHE A 10 -4.29 0.49 -14.31
CA PHE A 10 -3.76 -0.25 -13.17
C PHE A 10 -4.87 -0.71 -12.21
N ARG A 11 -5.82 0.18 -11.90
CA ARG A 11 -6.98 -0.18 -11.05
C ARG A 11 -7.81 -1.30 -11.67
N SER A 12 -8.07 -1.23 -12.98
CA SER A 12 -8.76 -2.32 -13.69
C SER A 12 -7.97 -3.61 -13.70
N HIS A 13 -6.64 -3.54 -13.86
CA HIS A 13 -5.75 -4.70 -13.78
C HIS A 13 -5.81 -5.38 -12.40
N LEU A 14 -5.79 -4.60 -11.31
CA LEU A 14 -5.89 -5.14 -9.95
C LEU A 14 -7.22 -5.85 -9.68
N MET A 15 -8.32 -5.34 -10.23
CA MET A 15 -9.66 -5.92 -10.04
C MET A 15 -9.92 -7.13 -10.95
N GLY A 16 -9.36 -7.14 -12.17
CA GLY A 16 -9.59 -8.22 -13.13
C GLY A 16 -8.61 -9.40 -13.00
N PHE A 17 -7.31 -9.13 -12.89
CA PHE A 17 -6.27 -10.15 -13.10
C PHE A 17 -5.74 -10.78 -11.81
N LYS A 18 -5.65 -10.00 -10.72
CA LYS A 18 -5.16 -10.50 -9.41
C LYS A 18 -6.27 -10.92 -8.45
N ALA A 19 -7.55 -10.75 -8.82
CA ALA A 19 -8.71 -10.99 -7.97
C ALA A 19 -8.55 -10.42 -6.54
N SER A 20 -7.80 -9.32 -6.42
CA SER A 20 -7.49 -8.73 -5.13
C SER A 20 -8.78 -8.31 -4.45
N ALA A 21 -8.87 -8.53 -3.14
CA ALA A 21 -9.96 -7.94 -2.35
C ALA A 21 -10.05 -6.44 -2.66
N ARG A 22 -11.28 -5.94 -2.86
CA ARG A 22 -11.56 -4.56 -3.29
C ARG A 22 -10.76 -3.52 -2.49
N ASN A 23 -10.61 -3.75 -1.19
CA ASN A 23 -9.86 -2.86 -0.29
C ASN A 23 -8.37 -2.84 -0.63
N THR A 24 -7.74 -3.99 -0.88
CA THR A 24 -6.34 -4.09 -1.30
C THR A 24 -6.11 -3.38 -2.65
N ALA A 25 -7.02 -3.57 -3.61
CA ALA A 25 -6.94 -2.90 -4.91
C ALA A 25 -6.99 -1.36 -4.78
N LEU A 26 -7.87 -0.85 -3.91
CA LEU A 26 -7.96 0.59 -3.62
C LEU A 26 -6.70 1.10 -2.91
N SER A 27 -6.19 0.37 -1.92
CA SER A 27 -4.95 0.73 -1.22
C SER A 27 -3.77 0.79 -2.19
N TYR A 28 -3.63 -0.18 -3.10
CA TYR A 28 -2.54 -0.21 -4.07
C TYR A 28 -2.67 0.89 -5.12
N ALA A 29 -3.87 1.16 -5.63
CA ALA A 29 -4.09 2.27 -6.55
C ALA A 29 -3.79 3.64 -5.90
N SER A 30 -4.18 3.81 -4.63
CA SER A 30 -3.82 5.00 -3.85
C SER A 30 -2.31 5.13 -3.67
N ALA A 31 -1.63 4.02 -3.42
CA ALA A 31 -0.18 4.00 -3.28
C ALA A 31 0.56 4.37 -4.56
N ALA A 32 0.15 3.78 -5.69
CA ALA A 32 0.69 4.12 -7.01
C ALA A 32 0.51 5.61 -7.34
N ARG A 33 -0.65 6.19 -7.02
CA ARG A 33 -0.90 7.62 -7.19
C ARG A 33 0.04 8.48 -6.35
N GLN A 34 0.17 8.18 -5.06
CA GLN A 34 1.06 8.93 -4.16
C GLN A 34 2.52 8.85 -4.61
N TYR A 35 2.96 7.68 -5.08
CA TYR A 35 4.30 7.52 -5.62
C TYR A 35 4.51 8.31 -6.91
N LEU A 36 3.54 8.33 -7.83
CA LEU A 36 3.64 9.14 -9.05
C LEU A 36 3.75 10.62 -8.75
N THR A 37 2.97 11.13 -7.79
CA THR A 37 3.10 12.52 -7.32
C THR A 37 4.50 12.80 -6.80
N PHE A 38 5.02 11.95 -5.91
CA PHE A 38 6.40 12.07 -5.44
C PHE A 38 7.43 12.02 -6.58
N TYR A 39 7.27 11.08 -7.53
CA TYR A 39 8.20 10.91 -8.64
C TYR A 39 8.25 12.16 -9.52
N GLN A 40 7.10 12.75 -9.82
CA GLN A 40 7.01 13.98 -10.60
C GLN A 40 7.62 15.17 -9.86
N GLU A 41 7.35 15.30 -8.57
CA GLU A 41 7.83 16.44 -7.78
C GLU A 41 9.33 16.38 -7.43
N ARG A 42 9.90 15.17 -7.29
CA ARG A 42 11.22 14.99 -6.65
C ARG A 42 12.26 14.27 -7.52
N ILE A 43 11.85 13.60 -8.59
CA ILE A 43 12.76 12.79 -9.42
C ILE A 43 12.78 13.31 -10.86
N ASP A 44 11.63 13.45 -11.50
CA ASP A 44 11.52 13.80 -12.91
C ASP A 44 10.34 14.74 -13.15
N ASP A 45 10.64 16.04 -13.19
CA ASP A 45 9.70 17.12 -13.50
C ASP A 45 9.29 17.13 -14.99
N GLN A 46 10.08 16.51 -15.87
CA GLN A 46 9.87 16.58 -17.33
C GLN A 46 8.98 15.46 -17.88
N ASN A 47 8.58 14.48 -17.05
CA ASN A 47 7.54 13.49 -17.35
C ASN A 47 7.75 12.73 -18.68
N THR A 48 9.02 12.55 -19.07
CA THR A 48 9.42 12.04 -20.38
C THR A 48 9.42 10.50 -20.40
N ARG A 49 9.74 9.83 -19.29
CA ARG A 49 9.60 8.37 -19.14
C ARG A 49 9.61 7.93 -17.67
N LEU A 50 8.61 7.13 -17.25
CA LEU A 50 8.68 6.47 -15.95
C LEU A 50 9.80 5.43 -15.95
N SER A 51 10.78 5.64 -15.07
CA SER A 51 11.89 4.71 -14.85
C SER A 51 11.93 4.37 -13.36
N ILE A 52 11.00 3.53 -12.92
CA ILE A 52 10.97 3.07 -11.53
C ILE A 52 12.20 2.18 -11.30
N SER A 53 12.93 2.43 -10.22
CA SER A 53 14.04 1.59 -9.78
C SER A 53 13.98 1.38 -8.26
N ALA A 54 14.78 0.44 -7.76
CA ALA A 54 14.95 0.23 -6.32
C ALA A 54 15.37 1.52 -5.59
N GLN A 55 16.23 2.32 -6.21
CA GLN A 55 16.71 3.58 -5.64
C GLN A 55 15.58 4.60 -5.48
N ASN A 56 14.70 4.74 -6.49
CA ASN A 56 13.57 5.65 -6.41
C ASN A 56 12.58 5.23 -5.31
N ILE A 57 12.38 3.93 -5.12
CA ILE A 57 11.52 3.40 -4.05
C ILE A 57 12.16 3.66 -2.68
N GLN A 58 13.48 3.49 -2.53
CA GLN A 58 14.19 3.83 -1.29
C GLN A 58 14.07 5.32 -0.96
N GLN A 59 14.20 6.19 -1.96
CA GLN A 59 14.00 7.64 -1.79
C GLN A 59 12.55 7.96 -1.37
N TYR A 60 11.56 7.30 -1.97
CA TYR A 60 10.16 7.45 -1.58
C TYR A 60 9.91 7.00 -0.13
N VAL A 61 10.55 5.93 0.32
CA VAL A 61 10.46 5.48 1.71
C VAL A 61 11.08 6.48 2.67
N ALA A 62 12.24 7.06 2.32
CA ALA A 62 12.85 8.13 3.10
C ALA A 62 11.91 9.34 3.21
N TYR A 63 11.34 9.78 2.07
CA TYR A 63 10.33 10.83 2.04
C TYR A 63 9.12 10.51 2.94
N CYS A 64 8.58 9.29 2.88
CA CYS A 64 7.46 8.92 3.74
C CYS A 64 7.79 8.97 5.23
N ARG A 65 9.03 8.62 5.61
CA ARG A 65 9.50 8.73 7.00
C ARG A 65 9.66 10.18 7.44
N GLU A 66 10.18 11.04 6.58
CA GLU A 66 10.24 12.49 6.82
C GLU A 66 8.85 13.09 7.03
N GLN A 67 7.84 12.60 6.30
CA GLN A 67 6.44 12.97 6.47
C GLN A 67 5.76 12.33 7.70
N GLY A 68 6.51 11.60 8.55
CA GLY A 68 5.98 10.98 9.77
C GLY A 68 5.00 9.83 9.53
N LYS A 69 5.03 9.18 8.35
CA LYS A 69 4.14 8.04 8.08
C LYS A 69 4.52 6.84 8.95
N LYS A 70 3.50 6.10 9.41
CA LYS A 70 3.70 4.85 10.17
C LYS A 70 4.35 3.79 9.28
N GLU A 71 5.24 2.97 9.85
CA GLU A 71 5.94 1.90 9.11
C GLU A 71 4.97 0.91 8.45
N SER A 72 3.84 0.58 9.08
CA SER A 72 2.79 -0.26 8.47
C SER A 72 2.15 0.37 7.22
N THR A 73 2.03 1.70 7.22
CA THR A 73 1.54 2.44 6.06
C THR A 73 2.59 2.44 4.97
N ILE A 74 3.86 2.66 5.32
CA ILE A 74 4.99 2.62 4.39
C ILE A 74 5.09 1.23 3.73
N GLU A 75 4.95 0.15 4.49
CA GLU A 75 4.94 -1.22 3.96
C GLU A 75 3.83 -1.44 2.94
N THR A 76 2.60 -1.03 3.28
CA THR A 76 1.45 -1.10 2.37
C THR A 76 1.70 -0.30 1.09
N GLN A 77 2.31 0.88 1.22
CA GLN A 77 2.68 1.73 0.09
C GLN A 77 3.71 1.03 -0.81
N ILE A 78 4.76 0.45 -0.24
CA ILE A 78 5.79 -0.27 -1.01
C ILE A 78 5.16 -1.44 -1.79
N HIS A 79 4.28 -2.23 -1.16
CA HIS A 79 3.60 -3.32 -1.86
C HIS A 79 2.74 -2.82 -3.04
N GLY A 80 2.03 -1.71 -2.85
CA GLY A 80 1.27 -1.08 -3.93
C GLY A 80 2.16 -0.59 -5.07
N ILE A 81 3.31 0.00 -4.75
CA ILE A 81 4.30 0.47 -5.73
C ILE A 81 4.94 -0.69 -6.48
N LEU A 82 5.29 -1.78 -5.80
CA LEU A 82 5.84 -2.99 -6.43
C LEU A 82 4.84 -3.62 -7.40
N ALA A 83 3.57 -3.71 -7.01
CA ALA A 83 2.51 -4.18 -7.90
C ALA A 83 2.31 -3.25 -9.10
N PHE A 84 2.47 -1.93 -8.90
CA PHE A 84 2.40 -0.96 -9.97
C PHE A 84 3.59 -1.04 -10.92
N TRP A 85 4.80 -1.23 -10.41
CA TRP A 85 6.01 -1.41 -11.21
C TRP A 85 5.91 -2.67 -12.08
N ASP A 86 5.49 -3.79 -11.49
CA ASP A 86 5.18 -5.03 -12.22
C ASP A 86 4.17 -4.78 -13.36
N PHE A 87 3.06 -4.10 -13.07
CA PHE A 87 2.09 -3.70 -14.09
C PHE A 87 2.72 -2.85 -15.20
N LEU A 88 3.47 -1.80 -14.87
CA LEU A 88 4.11 -0.94 -15.87
C LEU A 88 5.07 -1.71 -16.77
N HIS A 89 5.83 -2.65 -16.20
CA HIS A 89 6.75 -3.48 -16.97
C HIS A 89 5.99 -4.39 -17.93
N GLN A 90 4.93 -5.06 -17.47
CA GLN A 90 4.11 -5.93 -18.32
C GLN A 90 3.48 -5.15 -19.49
N GLN A 91 3.21 -3.87 -19.30
CA GLN A 91 2.71 -2.96 -20.34
C GLN A 91 3.81 -2.32 -21.20
N GLY A 92 5.10 -2.63 -20.96
CA GLY A 92 6.23 -2.02 -21.68
C GLY A 92 6.44 -0.53 -21.39
N LEU A 93 5.85 -0.01 -20.30
CA LEU A 93 5.85 1.42 -19.95
C LEU A 93 7.07 1.86 -19.14
N THR A 94 7.83 0.92 -18.60
CA THR A 94 9.09 1.15 -17.88
C THR A 94 10.16 0.21 -18.41
N PRO A 95 11.42 0.67 -18.56
CA PRO A 95 12.51 -0.18 -19.04
C PRO A 95 13.05 -1.14 -17.97
N ASN A 96 12.84 -0.85 -16.68
CA ASN A 96 13.50 -1.57 -15.58
C ASN A 96 12.64 -2.73 -15.08
N GLU A 97 13.27 -3.87 -14.85
CA GLU A 97 12.66 -5.05 -14.23
C GLU A 97 12.28 -4.81 -12.75
N PRO A 98 11.03 -5.10 -12.34
CA PRO A 98 10.64 -5.01 -10.93
C PRO A 98 11.47 -5.95 -10.07
N VAL A 99 11.97 -5.43 -8.95
CA VAL A 99 12.70 -6.24 -7.96
C VAL A 99 11.78 -6.65 -6.81
N PRO A 100 11.96 -7.86 -6.23
CA PRO A 100 11.22 -8.25 -5.05
C PRO A 100 11.56 -7.36 -3.85
N PHE A 101 10.62 -7.26 -2.91
CA PHE A 101 10.76 -6.47 -1.68
C PHE A 101 12.07 -6.73 -0.92
N THR A 102 12.51 -7.99 -0.85
CA THR A 102 13.76 -8.40 -0.19
C THR A 102 15.00 -7.76 -0.78
N LYS A 103 15.01 -7.45 -2.08
CA LYS A 103 16.13 -6.79 -2.77
C LYS A 103 16.13 -5.27 -2.61
N LEU A 104 15.08 -4.67 -2.05
CA LEU A 104 15.04 -3.24 -1.80
C LEU A 104 15.86 -2.81 -0.58
N ASN A 105 16.31 -3.75 0.28
CA ASN A 105 17.03 -3.46 1.52
C ASN A 105 16.33 -2.44 2.43
N ILE A 106 14.98 -2.42 2.41
CA ILE A 106 14.17 -1.55 3.26
C ILE A 106 13.86 -2.30 4.55
N ARG A 107 14.30 -1.74 5.68
CA ARG A 107 13.89 -2.24 7.00
C ARG A 107 12.57 -1.60 7.39
N VAL A 108 11.49 -2.37 7.43
CA VAL A 108 10.21 -1.95 8.03
C VAL A 108 10.23 -2.41 9.49
N LYS A 109 10.01 -1.51 10.44
CA LYS A 109 9.97 -1.91 11.86
C LYS A 109 8.78 -2.86 12.08
N PRO A 110 8.98 -3.99 12.78
CA PRO A 110 7.90 -4.93 13.03
C PRO A 110 6.79 -4.28 13.84
N LYS A 111 5.54 -4.68 13.55
CA LYS A 111 4.37 -4.35 14.39
C LYS A 111 4.60 -4.92 15.79
N LEU A 112 4.81 -4.06 16.78
CA LEU A 112 4.44 -4.42 18.15
C LEU A 112 2.92 -4.39 18.17
N ASN A 113 2.27 -5.53 18.44
CA ASN A 113 0.83 -5.56 18.64
C ASN A 113 0.57 -4.95 20.02
N PRO A 114 0.13 -3.68 20.10
CA PRO A 114 0.16 -2.96 21.36
C PRO A 114 -1.07 -3.28 22.22
N VAL A 115 -2.08 -3.95 21.65
CA VAL A 115 -3.32 -4.26 22.32
C VAL A 115 -3.15 -5.61 23.03
N PRO A 116 -3.08 -5.63 24.38
CA PRO A 116 -3.09 -6.89 25.11
C PRO A 116 -4.43 -7.60 24.85
N PRO A 117 -4.45 -8.94 24.91
CA PRO A 117 -5.71 -9.67 24.86
C PRO A 117 -6.62 -9.19 26.00
N LEU A 118 -7.92 -9.13 25.72
CA LEU A 118 -8.94 -8.82 26.72
C LEU A 118 -8.82 -9.83 27.86
N SER A 119 -8.80 -9.37 29.12
CA SER A 119 -8.78 -10.28 30.26
C SER A 119 -10.15 -10.94 30.45
N LYS A 120 -10.19 -12.12 31.08
CA LYS A 120 -11.47 -12.81 31.37
C LYS A 120 -12.42 -11.99 32.26
N GLU A 121 -11.85 -11.11 33.09
CA GLU A 121 -12.62 -10.23 33.98
C GLU A 121 -13.29 -9.09 33.22
N GLU A 122 -12.63 -8.58 32.17
CA GLU A 122 -13.17 -7.56 31.26
C GLU A 122 -14.12 -8.15 30.20
N GLU A 123 -13.89 -9.40 29.79
CA GLU A 123 -14.71 -10.11 28.80
C GLU A 123 -16.11 -10.44 29.33
N ARG A 124 -16.21 -10.85 30.59
CA ARG A 124 -17.47 -11.30 31.20
C ARG A 124 -18.60 -10.26 31.18
N PRO A 125 -18.39 -8.99 31.58
CA PRO A 125 -19.45 -7.99 31.52
C PRO A 125 -19.86 -7.65 30.07
N ILE A 126 -18.91 -7.59 29.13
CA ILE A 126 -19.20 -7.31 27.71
C ILE A 126 -20.05 -8.42 27.11
N MET A 127 -19.71 -9.68 27.40
CA MET A 127 -20.48 -10.83 26.89
C MET A 127 -21.88 -10.91 27.51
N GLN A 128 -22.03 -10.53 28.78
CA GLN A 128 -23.34 -10.47 29.44
C GLN A 128 -24.23 -9.39 28.82
N GLU A 129 -23.67 -8.20 28.55
CA GLU A 129 -24.39 -7.09 27.91
C GLU A 129 -24.90 -7.47 26.50
N VAL A 130 -24.06 -8.13 25.70
CA VAL A 130 -24.47 -8.68 24.40
C VAL A 130 -25.58 -9.72 24.54
N TYR A 131 -25.53 -10.57 25.57
CA TYR A 131 -26.55 -11.60 25.82
C TYR A 131 -27.90 -10.98 26.22
N ASP A 132 -27.87 -9.93 27.04
CA ASP A 132 -29.06 -9.23 27.52
C ASP A 132 -29.74 -8.43 26.38
N GLU A 133 -28.96 -7.77 25.52
CA GLU A 133 -29.46 -7.10 24.30
C GLU A 133 -30.11 -8.09 23.32
N LEU A 134 -29.49 -9.25 23.12
CA LEU A 134 -30.06 -10.29 22.26
C LEU A 134 -31.37 -10.83 22.82
N ASN A 135 -31.49 -10.99 24.14
CA ASN A 135 -32.72 -11.46 24.78
C ASN A 135 -33.84 -10.41 24.87
N THR A 136 -33.54 -9.12 24.71
CA THR A 136 -34.57 -8.06 24.68
C THR A 136 -35.12 -7.78 23.27
N MET A 137 -34.50 -8.34 22.22
CA MET A 137 -34.97 -8.25 20.84
C MET A 137 -35.97 -9.34 20.40
N TRP A 138 -36.25 -10.33 21.26
CA TRP A 138 -37.22 -11.40 21.05
C TRP A 138 -38.32 -11.38 22.12
#